data_AF-A0A9D9RUR5-F1
#
_entry.id   AF-A0A9D9RUR5-F1
#
_cell.length_a   1.000
_cell.length_b   1.000
_cell.length_c   1.000
_cell.angle_alpha   90.00
_cell.angle_beta   90.00
_cell.angle_gamma   90.00
#
_symmetry.space_group_name_H-M   'P 1'
#
loop_
_entity.id
_entity.type
_entity.pdbx_description
1 polymer ?
#
loop_
_entity_poly.entity_id
_entity_poly.type
_entity_poly.pdbx_seq_one_letter_code
_entity_poly.pdbx_strand_id
1 'polypeptide(L)'
;MDITSLQNPKIKYIVKLREDKRQRQRDGVMLVEGYDELTLALGSGLIPQTVFSAPELVSRSVEIPAAEAVTTVTRAVFEKISYRDNPDGWLGIFPIPKTDLADLKLSASPLVIVAESVEKPGNLGAILRTADAAHVDALLVCDPRVDLWNPNVIRASRGAVFTVPTVEVDSQTALTWL
;
A
#
# COMPACT_ATOMS: atom_id res chain seq x y z
N MET A 1 -8.36 18.62 12.36
CA MET A 1 -8.36 19.79 11.46
C MET A 1 -9.19 19.40 10.25
N ASP A 2 -10.19 20.21 9.89
CA ASP A 2 -11.18 19.82 8.91
C ASP A 2 -10.88 20.49 7.56
N ILE A 3 -10.62 19.70 6.51
CA ILE A 3 -10.38 20.21 5.16
C ILE A 3 -11.67 20.08 4.34
N THR A 4 -12.24 21.23 3.98
CA THR A 4 -13.47 21.31 3.17
C THR A 4 -13.20 21.77 1.74
N SER A 5 -12.05 22.39 1.47
CA SER A 5 -11.72 22.97 0.16
C SER A 5 -11.00 21.98 -0.76
N LEU A 6 -11.56 21.77 -1.95
CA LEU A 6 -10.95 20.98 -3.03
C LEU A 6 -9.63 21.60 -3.55
N GLN A 7 -9.41 22.88 -3.28
CA GLN A 7 -8.20 23.61 -3.72
C GLN A 7 -7.10 23.64 -2.66
N ASN A 8 -7.33 23.02 -1.50
CA ASN A 8 -6.33 22.93 -0.45
C ASN A 8 -5.03 22.27 -1.00
N PRO A 9 -3.84 22.84 -0.72
CA PRO A 9 -2.57 22.32 -1.22
C PRO A 9 -2.33 20.83 -0.88
N LYS A 10 -2.75 20.38 0.31
CA LYS A 10 -2.65 18.96 0.71
C LYS A 10 -3.50 18.05 -0.20
N ILE A 11 -4.69 18.51 -0.58
CA ILE A 11 -5.59 17.75 -1.46
C ILE A 11 -5.01 17.64 -2.86
N LYS A 12 -4.45 18.75 -3.40
CA LYS A 12 -3.75 18.71 -4.70
C LYS A 12 -2.53 17.78 -4.66
N TYR A 13 -1.80 17.77 -3.54
CA TYR A 13 -0.67 16.88 -3.34
C TYR A 13 -1.07 15.40 -3.37
N ILE A 14 -2.15 15.01 -2.67
CA ILE A 14 -2.65 13.62 -2.67
C ILE A 14 -3.10 13.20 -4.08
N VAL A 15 -3.83 14.07 -4.78
CA VAL A 15 -4.22 13.80 -6.18
C VAL A 15 -2.98 13.56 -7.05
N LYS A 16 -1.92 14.35 -6.85
CA LYS A 16 -0.65 14.13 -7.56
C LYS A 16 0.01 12.80 -7.20
N LEU A 17 0.05 12.43 -5.92
CA LEU A 17 0.55 11.12 -5.49
C LEU A 17 -0.25 9.97 -6.11
N ARG A 18 -1.56 10.14 -6.27
CA ARG A 18 -2.46 9.16 -6.90
C ARG A 18 -2.09 8.91 -8.36
N GLU A 19 -1.83 9.98 -9.09
CA GLU A 19 -1.68 9.97 -10.55
C GLU A 19 -0.24 9.77 -11.01
N ASP A 20 0.76 10.18 -10.21
CA ASP A 20 2.16 10.22 -10.61
C ASP A 20 3.03 9.27 -9.77
N LYS A 21 3.44 8.14 -10.39
CA LYS A 21 4.41 7.20 -9.80
C LYS A 21 5.73 7.87 -9.43
N ARG A 22 6.25 8.77 -10.27
CA ARG A 22 7.55 9.41 -10.03
C ARG A 22 7.50 10.31 -8.81
N GLN A 23 6.36 10.97 -8.59
CA GLN A 23 6.12 11.74 -7.38
C GLN A 23 6.15 10.85 -6.14
N ARG A 24 5.42 9.72 -6.13
CA ARG A 24 5.44 8.76 -5.01
C ARG A 24 6.84 8.24 -4.69
N GLN A 25 7.58 7.83 -5.73
CA GLN A 25 8.94 7.32 -5.57
C GLN A 25 9.91 8.38 -5.04
N ARG A 26 9.83 9.61 -5.56
CA ARG A 26 10.69 10.71 -5.10
C ARG A 26 10.43 11.06 -3.64
N ASP A 27 9.17 11.06 -3.23
CA ASP A 27 8.77 11.41 -1.87
C ASP A 27 8.86 10.20 -0.92
N GLY A 28 9.06 8.99 -1.44
CA GLY A 28 9.18 7.75 -0.66
C GLY A 28 7.89 7.34 0.03
N VAL A 29 6.73 7.61 -0.58
CA VAL A 29 5.41 7.38 0.04
C VAL A 29 4.45 6.60 -0.86
N MET A 30 3.49 5.95 -0.21
CA MET A 30 2.38 5.24 -0.83
C MET A 30 1.03 5.73 -0.30
N LEU A 31 0.00 5.58 -1.12
CA LEU A 31 -1.39 5.83 -0.72
C LEU A 31 -2.06 4.50 -0.40
N VAL A 32 -2.63 4.40 0.79
CA VAL A 32 -3.39 3.24 1.23
C VAL A 32 -4.82 3.71 1.47
N GLU A 33 -5.76 3.21 0.67
CA GLU A 33 -7.17 3.57 0.75
C GLU A 33 -8.01 2.35 1.08
N GLY A 34 -8.94 2.49 2.01
CA GLY A 34 -9.85 1.45 2.46
C GLY A 34 -9.58 1.01 3.89
N TYR A 35 -10.64 0.74 4.64
CA TYR A 35 -10.57 0.28 6.02
C TYR A 35 -9.70 -0.98 6.18
N ASP A 36 -9.93 -2.00 5.33
CA ASP A 36 -9.25 -3.29 5.46
C ASP A 36 -7.75 -3.13 5.17
N GLU A 37 -7.41 -2.41 4.10
CA GLU A 37 -6.02 -2.14 3.73
C GLU A 37 -5.28 -1.27 4.76
N LEU A 38 -5.95 -0.24 5.32
CA LEU A 38 -5.36 0.61 6.36
C LEU A 38 -5.09 -0.18 7.64
N THR A 39 -6.04 -1.04 8.03
CA THR A 39 -5.93 -1.87 9.23
C THR A 39 -4.76 -2.86 9.11
N LEU A 40 -4.59 -3.47 7.92
CA LEU A 40 -3.46 -4.36 7.67
C LEU A 40 -2.12 -3.60 7.67
N ALA A 41 -2.04 -2.44 7.03
CA ALA A 41 -0.83 -1.63 7.05
C ALA A 41 -0.40 -1.27 8.49
N LEU A 42 -1.35 -0.79 9.29
CA LEU A 42 -1.12 -0.48 10.70
C LEU A 42 -0.76 -1.73 11.53
N GLY A 43 -1.47 -2.84 11.31
CA GLY A 43 -1.22 -4.11 11.98
C GLY A 43 0.15 -4.72 11.67
N SER A 44 0.68 -4.43 10.47
CA SER A 44 2.06 -4.77 10.08
C SER A 44 3.12 -3.82 10.67
N GLY A 45 2.73 -2.88 11.54
CA GLY A 45 3.62 -1.94 12.21
C GLY A 45 4.03 -0.75 11.36
N LEU A 46 3.38 -0.51 10.21
CA LEU A 46 3.63 0.69 9.42
C LEU A 46 3.01 1.91 10.11
N ILE A 47 3.78 2.99 10.11
CA ILE A 47 3.44 4.26 10.76
C ILE A 47 3.03 5.24 9.64
N PRO A 48 1.75 5.67 9.57
CA PRO A 48 1.34 6.66 8.59
C PRO A 48 2.08 8.01 8.79
N GLN A 49 2.19 8.80 7.73
CA GLN A 49 2.55 10.22 7.85
C GLN A 49 1.31 11.07 8.15
N THR A 50 0.17 10.64 7.62
CA THR A 50 -1.13 11.28 7.82
C THR A 50 -2.22 10.29 7.44
N VAL A 51 -3.31 10.30 8.21
CA VAL A 51 -4.56 9.64 7.86
C VAL A 51 -5.65 10.69 7.62
N PHE A 52 -6.43 10.48 6.58
CA PHE A 52 -7.61 11.25 6.23
C PHE A 52 -8.87 10.43 6.49
N SER A 53 -9.88 11.08 7.05
CA SER A 53 -11.18 10.48 7.31
C SER A 53 -12.29 11.36 6.77
N ALA A 54 -13.29 10.75 6.12
CA ALA A 54 -14.56 11.41 5.82
C ALA A 54 -15.67 10.77 6.64
N PRO A 55 -16.04 11.33 7.82
CA PRO A 55 -16.99 10.72 8.75
C PRO A 55 -18.33 10.33 8.13
N GLU A 56 -18.79 11.06 7.11
CA GLU A 56 -20.02 10.77 6.35
C GLU A 56 -19.98 9.43 5.58
N LEU A 57 -18.78 8.93 5.27
CA LEU A 57 -18.57 7.70 4.51
C LEU A 57 -18.13 6.52 5.41
N VAL A 58 -17.66 6.83 6.63
CA VAL A 58 -17.09 5.84 7.54
C VAL A 58 -18.18 4.94 8.12
N SER A 59 -18.07 3.65 7.85
CA SER A 59 -18.91 2.60 8.46
C SER A 59 -18.20 1.81 9.56
N ARG A 60 -16.86 1.80 9.55
CA ARG A 60 -16.00 1.07 10.49
C ARG A 60 -14.86 1.97 10.95
N SER A 61 -14.56 2.01 12.25
CA SER A 61 -13.49 2.85 12.81
C SER A 61 -12.13 2.14 12.76
N VAL A 62 -11.10 2.81 12.26
CA VAL A 62 -9.71 2.34 12.33
C VAL A 62 -9.09 2.84 13.63
N GLU A 63 -8.45 1.94 14.39
CA GLU A 63 -7.62 2.34 15.53
C GLU A 63 -6.29 2.88 15.03
N ILE A 64 -6.08 4.18 15.21
CA ILE A 64 -4.87 4.87 14.74
C ILE A 64 -4.02 5.16 15.97
N PRO A 65 -2.75 4.72 16.00
CA PRO A 65 -1.84 5.01 17.11
C PRO A 65 -1.81 6.52 17.39
N ALA A 66 -1.98 6.88 18.67
CA ALA A 66 -2.37 8.22 19.14
C ALA A 66 -1.38 9.39 18.88
N ALA A 67 -0.36 9.21 18.04
CA ALA A 67 0.63 10.24 17.68
C ALA A 67 0.35 10.93 16.32
N GLU A 68 -0.65 10.50 15.57
CA GLU A 68 -0.91 11.00 14.21
C GLU A 68 -2.29 11.63 14.08
N ALA A 69 -2.31 12.91 13.74
CA ALA A 69 -3.54 13.67 13.60
C ALA A 69 -4.35 13.17 12.39
N VAL A 70 -5.43 12.44 12.66
CA VAL A 70 -6.48 12.18 11.66
C VAL A 70 -6.98 13.54 11.16
N THR A 71 -6.85 13.76 9.86
CA THR A 71 -7.37 14.95 9.19
C THR A 71 -8.74 14.63 8.64
N THR A 72 -9.77 15.16 9.28
CA THR A 72 -11.14 15.05 8.79
C THR A 72 -11.31 15.86 7.50
N VAL A 73 -12.04 15.32 6.55
CA VAL A 73 -12.38 15.99 5.28
C VAL A 73 -13.86 15.81 4.97
N THR A 74 -14.41 16.68 4.12
CA THR A 74 -15.78 16.50 3.62
C THR A 74 -15.85 15.34 2.63
N ARG A 75 -17.05 14.77 2.44
CA ARG A 75 -17.31 13.74 1.42
C ARG A 75 -16.76 14.14 0.04
N ALA A 76 -17.05 15.35 -0.43
CA ALA A 76 -16.59 15.84 -1.73
C ALA A 76 -15.06 15.92 -1.84
N VAL A 77 -14.37 16.30 -0.75
CA VAL A 77 -12.90 16.30 -0.72
C VAL A 77 -12.35 14.87 -0.77
N PHE A 78 -12.99 13.94 -0.05
CA PHE A 78 -12.59 12.54 -0.05
C PHE A 78 -12.76 11.88 -1.42
N GLU A 79 -13.92 12.06 -2.04
CA GLU A 79 -14.21 11.55 -3.40
C GLU A 79 -13.18 12.06 -4.43
N LYS A 80 -12.68 13.29 -4.26
CA LYS A 80 -11.61 13.82 -5.13
C LYS A 80 -10.26 13.11 -4.97
N ILE A 81 -9.87 12.72 -3.76
CA ILE A 81 -8.58 12.08 -3.48
C ILE A 81 -8.61 10.55 -3.60
N SER A 82 -9.80 9.96 -3.53
CA SER A 82 -10.03 8.52 -3.64
C SER A 82 -9.64 7.96 -5.01
N TYR A 83 -9.17 6.72 -5.05
CA TYR A 83 -8.98 5.91 -6.26
C TYR A 83 -10.23 5.08 -6.60
N ARG A 84 -11.23 5.05 -5.71
CA ARG A 84 -12.42 4.20 -5.78
C ARG A 84 -13.64 5.04 -6.18
N ASP A 85 -14.55 4.43 -6.94
CA ASP A 85 -15.85 5.07 -7.24
C ASP A 85 -16.73 5.18 -5.97
N ASN A 86 -16.59 4.23 -5.04
CA ASN A 86 -17.31 4.17 -3.77
C ASN A 86 -16.32 4.07 -2.59
N PRO A 87 -15.73 5.20 -2.15
CA PRO A 87 -14.83 5.21 -1.01
C PRO A 87 -15.54 4.90 0.32
N ASP A 88 -14.83 4.30 1.26
CA ASP A 88 -15.32 3.97 2.61
C ASP A 88 -14.89 4.97 3.69
N GLY A 89 -14.32 6.10 3.26
CA GLY A 89 -13.96 7.21 4.13
C GLY A 89 -12.60 7.10 4.81
N TRP A 90 -11.73 6.14 4.44
CA TRP A 90 -10.38 6.02 4.99
C TRP A 90 -9.27 6.06 3.94
N LEU A 91 -8.32 6.97 4.10
CA LEU A 91 -7.12 7.07 3.24
C LEU A 91 -5.92 7.49 4.07
N GLY A 92 -4.80 6.78 3.95
CA GLY A 92 -3.55 7.12 4.61
C GLY A 92 -2.42 7.32 3.61
N ILE A 93 -1.48 8.17 3.99
CA ILE A 93 -0.18 8.30 3.34
C ILE A 93 0.82 7.60 4.25
N PHE A 94 1.52 6.59 3.71
CA PHE A 94 2.51 5.82 4.45
C PHE A 94 3.88 5.96 3.77
N PRO A 95 4.98 5.90 4.53
CA PRO A 95 6.29 5.69 3.92
C PRO A 95 6.32 4.32 3.22
N ILE A 96 6.98 4.25 2.07
CA ILE A 96 7.26 2.96 1.42
C ILE A 96 8.26 2.20 2.30
N PRO A 97 7.95 0.96 2.73
CA PRO A 97 8.90 0.18 3.52
C PRO A 97 10.09 -0.24 2.65
N LYS A 98 11.27 -0.27 3.27
CA LYS A 98 12.47 -0.84 2.66
C LYS A 98 12.62 -2.26 3.16
N THR A 99 12.63 -3.22 2.26
CA THR A 99 12.87 -4.63 2.57
C THR A 99 13.89 -5.14 1.57
N ASP A 100 15.05 -5.56 2.08
CA ASP A 100 16.10 -6.17 1.27
C ASP A 100 16.09 -7.70 1.46
N LEU A 101 16.73 -8.43 0.53
CA LEU A 101 16.85 -9.90 0.62
C LEU A 101 17.48 -10.36 1.95
N ALA A 102 18.36 -9.55 2.53
CA ALA A 102 19.03 -9.84 3.80
C ALA A 102 18.09 -9.75 5.02
N ASP A 103 16.95 -9.06 4.89
CA ASP A 103 15.96 -8.92 5.96
C ASP A 103 14.95 -10.08 6.00
N LEU A 104 14.93 -10.92 4.96
CA LEU A 104 13.99 -12.03 4.84
C LEU A 104 14.25 -13.09 5.92
N LYS A 105 13.18 -13.42 6.65
CA LYS A 105 13.20 -14.45 7.69
C LYS A 105 12.54 -15.71 7.15
N LEU A 106 13.38 -16.66 6.73
CA LEU A 106 12.94 -17.93 6.19
C LEU A 106 12.75 -18.98 7.29
N SER A 107 11.73 -19.82 7.14
CA SER A 107 11.57 -21.03 7.94
C SER A 107 12.62 -22.09 7.57
N ALA A 108 12.63 -23.22 8.31
CA ALA A 108 13.55 -24.33 8.06
C ALA A 108 13.32 -25.05 6.71
N SER A 109 12.15 -24.87 6.10
CA SER A 109 11.80 -25.43 4.78
C SER A 109 10.97 -24.40 4.02
N PRO A 110 11.63 -23.35 3.52
CA PRO A 110 10.92 -22.16 3.06
C PRO A 110 10.18 -22.42 1.76
N LEU A 111 8.98 -21.86 1.66
CA LEU A 111 8.27 -21.68 0.40
C LEU A 111 8.57 -20.26 -0.10
N VAL A 112 9.09 -20.16 -1.32
CA VAL A 112 9.39 -18.89 -1.97
C VAL A 112 8.69 -18.85 -3.32
N ILE A 113 8.01 -17.74 -3.60
CA ILE A 113 7.45 -17.45 -4.92
C ILE A 113 8.38 -16.49 -5.64
N VAL A 114 8.72 -16.82 -6.89
CA VAL A 114 9.44 -15.92 -7.80
C VAL A 114 8.46 -15.49 -8.88
N ALA A 115 8.19 -14.19 -8.95
CA ALA A 115 7.30 -13.58 -9.91
C ALA A 115 8.11 -12.68 -10.86
N GLU A 116 8.41 -13.17 -12.06
CA GLU A 116 9.19 -12.46 -13.06
C GLU A 116 8.31 -11.60 -13.97
N SER A 117 8.69 -10.34 -14.17
CA SER A 117 8.11 -9.43 -15.17
C SER A 117 6.58 -9.28 -15.12
N VAL A 118 5.97 -9.28 -13.93
CA VAL A 118 4.51 -9.12 -13.80
C VAL A 118 4.06 -7.73 -14.28
N GLU A 119 3.18 -7.70 -15.28
CA GLU A 119 2.79 -6.47 -16.00
C GLU A 119 1.50 -5.81 -15.54
N LYS A 120 0.62 -6.56 -14.87
CA LYS A 120 -0.71 -6.06 -14.46
C LYS A 120 -0.83 -6.00 -12.94
N PRO A 121 -1.25 -4.86 -12.35
CA PRO A 121 -1.49 -4.75 -10.91
C PRO A 121 -2.39 -5.85 -10.34
N GLY A 122 -3.44 -6.24 -11.10
CA GLY A 122 -4.35 -7.31 -10.69
C GLY A 122 -3.67 -8.68 -10.56
N ASN A 123 -2.72 -9.00 -11.44
CA ASN A 123 -1.99 -10.27 -11.39
C ASN A 123 -1.08 -10.30 -10.15
N LEU A 124 -0.33 -9.22 -9.91
CA LEU A 124 0.52 -9.11 -8.73
C LEU A 124 -0.31 -9.17 -7.43
N GLY A 125 -1.46 -8.49 -7.41
CA GLY A 125 -2.39 -8.58 -6.28
C GLY A 125 -2.94 -9.98 -6.04
N ALA A 126 -3.26 -10.74 -7.10
CA ALA A 126 -3.72 -12.12 -6.97
C ALA A 126 -2.61 -13.05 -6.45
N ILE A 127 -1.36 -12.86 -6.93
CA ILE A 127 -0.18 -13.57 -6.42
C ILE A 127 0.00 -13.29 -4.93
N LEU A 128 -0.02 -12.02 -4.53
CA LEU A 128 0.09 -11.61 -3.12
C LEU A 128 -0.99 -12.23 -2.22
N ARG A 129 -2.24 -12.31 -2.69
CA ARG A 129 -3.33 -12.97 -1.93
C ARG A 129 -3.13 -14.46 -1.79
N THR A 130 -2.63 -15.10 -2.85
CA THR A 130 -2.32 -16.53 -2.85
C THR A 130 -1.15 -16.79 -1.91
N ALA A 131 -0.15 -15.92 -1.95
CA ALA A 131 1.03 -15.95 -1.11
C ALA A 131 0.65 -15.85 0.37
N ASP A 132 -0.12 -14.84 0.73
CA ASP A 132 -0.61 -14.62 2.10
C ASP A 132 -1.38 -15.83 2.63
N ALA A 133 -2.32 -16.36 1.83
CA ALA A 133 -3.12 -17.53 2.20
C ALA A 133 -2.30 -18.83 2.32
N ALA A 134 -1.20 -18.94 1.57
CA ALA A 134 -0.30 -20.09 1.61
C ALA A 134 0.79 -19.97 2.68
N HIS A 135 0.86 -18.84 3.40
CA HIS A 135 1.91 -18.52 4.36
C HIS A 135 3.33 -18.67 3.77
N VAL A 136 3.54 -18.16 2.56
CA VAL A 136 4.89 -18.14 1.96
C VAL A 136 5.85 -17.32 2.80
N ASP A 137 7.08 -17.78 2.88
CA ASP A 137 8.16 -17.08 3.57
C ASP A 137 8.62 -15.83 2.81
N ALA A 138 8.59 -15.86 1.47
CA ALA A 138 8.97 -14.72 0.64
C ALA A 138 8.32 -14.71 -0.75
N LEU A 139 8.06 -13.51 -1.25
CA LEU A 139 7.74 -13.22 -2.65
C LEU A 139 8.84 -12.34 -3.26
N LEU A 140 9.57 -12.88 -4.24
CA LEU A 140 10.54 -12.12 -5.03
C LEU A 140 9.86 -11.62 -6.30
N VAL A 141 9.74 -10.29 -6.43
CA VAL A 141 9.23 -9.66 -7.65
C VAL A 141 10.42 -9.29 -8.51
N CYS A 142 10.71 -10.13 -9.51
CA CYS A 142 11.87 -10.00 -10.36
C CYS A 142 11.58 -9.08 -11.55
N ASP A 143 12.45 -8.10 -11.77
CA ASP A 143 12.35 -7.13 -12.87
C ASP A 143 10.94 -6.53 -13.01
N PRO A 144 10.43 -5.87 -11.94
CA PRO A 144 9.03 -5.44 -11.85
C PRO A 144 8.67 -4.46 -12.97
N ARG A 145 7.64 -4.81 -13.75
CA ARG A 145 7.01 -3.90 -14.72
C ARG A 145 5.87 -3.09 -14.10
N VAL A 146 5.41 -3.50 -12.93
CA VAL A 146 4.40 -2.82 -12.11
C VAL A 146 5.05 -2.35 -10.81
N ASP A 147 4.71 -1.13 -10.40
CA ASP A 147 5.03 -0.60 -9.09
C ASP A 147 4.30 -1.39 -7.99
N LEU A 148 5.04 -2.08 -7.10
CA LEU A 148 4.48 -2.82 -5.97
C LEU A 148 3.56 -1.96 -5.08
N TRP A 149 3.90 -0.68 -4.93
CA TRP A 149 3.19 0.28 -4.08
C TRP A 149 2.14 1.10 -4.85
N ASN A 150 1.78 0.65 -6.05
CA ASN A 150 0.67 1.22 -6.79
C ASN A 150 -0.64 1.00 -6.02
N PRO A 151 -1.51 2.03 -5.89
CA PRO A 151 -2.82 1.89 -5.24
C PRO A 151 -3.65 0.72 -5.78
N ASN A 152 -3.52 0.39 -7.06
CA ASN A 152 -4.20 -0.76 -7.68
C ASN A 152 -3.65 -2.12 -7.21
N VAL A 153 -2.34 -2.23 -6.91
CA VAL A 153 -1.75 -3.45 -6.35
C VAL A 153 -2.20 -3.63 -4.90
N ILE A 154 -2.13 -2.56 -4.10
CA ILE A 154 -2.59 -2.56 -2.69
C ILE A 154 -4.06 -3.01 -2.63
N ARG A 155 -4.92 -2.42 -3.46
CA ARG A 155 -6.33 -2.81 -3.58
C ARG A 155 -6.52 -4.24 -4.08
N ALA A 156 -5.85 -4.62 -5.18
CA ALA A 156 -6.01 -5.96 -5.76
C ALA A 156 -5.54 -7.07 -4.82
N SER A 157 -4.53 -6.78 -3.98
CA SER A 157 -4.02 -7.67 -2.94
C SER A 157 -4.88 -7.70 -1.68
N ARG A 158 -5.85 -6.79 -1.53
CA ARG A 158 -6.62 -6.58 -0.29
C ARG A 158 -5.73 -6.37 0.93
N GLY A 159 -4.61 -5.67 0.75
CA GLY A 159 -3.64 -5.38 1.81
C GLY A 159 -2.61 -6.48 2.09
N ALA A 160 -2.67 -7.64 1.41
CA ALA A 160 -1.68 -8.72 1.57
C ALA A 160 -0.24 -8.28 1.26
N VAL A 161 -0.06 -7.21 0.48
CA VAL A 161 1.26 -6.59 0.25
C VAL A 161 1.96 -6.13 1.54
N PHE A 162 1.22 -5.89 2.62
CA PHE A 162 1.78 -5.49 3.91
C PHE A 162 2.13 -6.66 4.82
N THR A 163 1.61 -7.86 4.54
CA THR A 163 1.79 -9.05 5.39
C THR A 163 2.76 -10.06 4.79
N VAL A 164 2.82 -10.13 3.45
CA VAL A 164 3.75 -11.01 2.72
C VAL A 164 5.13 -10.35 2.62
N PRO A 165 6.21 -10.98 3.12
CA PRO A 165 7.57 -10.49 2.92
C PRO A 165 7.90 -10.44 1.43
N THR A 166 7.96 -9.23 0.87
CA THR A 166 8.09 -9.02 -0.56
C THR A 166 9.30 -8.17 -0.87
N VAL A 167 10.13 -8.62 -1.83
CA VAL A 167 11.33 -7.90 -2.25
C VAL A 167 11.30 -7.71 -3.77
N GLU A 168 11.48 -6.47 -4.22
CA GLU A 168 11.75 -6.15 -5.63
C GLU A 168 13.25 -6.34 -5.90
N VAL A 169 13.60 -7.14 -6.91
CA VAL A 169 14.99 -7.52 -7.19
C VAL A 169 15.17 -7.78 -8.70
N ASP A 170 16.39 -7.75 -9.22
CA ASP A 170 16.67 -8.22 -10.58
C ASP A 170 16.78 -9.76 -10.63
N SER A 171 16.46 -10.35 -11.79
CA SER A 171 16.42 -11.81 -11.91
C SER A 171 17.76 -12.51 -11.60
N GLN A 172 18.90 -11.85 -11.87
CA GLN A 172 20.22 -12.45 -11.64
C GLN A 172 20.55 -12.50 -10.14
N THR A 173 20.23 -11.44 -9.40
CA THR A 173 20.38 -11.40 -7.95
C THR A 173 19.45 -12.40 -7.27
N ALA A 174 18.19 -12.51 -7.73
CA ALA A 174 17.25 -13.50 -7.21
C ALA A 174 17.78 -14.94 -7.39
N LEU A 175 18.28 -15.27 -8.58
CA LEU A 175 18.87 -16.58 -8.87
C LEU A 175 20.09 -16.90 -8.00
N THR A 176 20.87 -15.87 -7.65
CA THR A 176 22.08 -16.03 -6.81
C THR A 176 21.73 -16.25 -5.34
N TRP A 177 20.57 -15.76 -4.91
CA TRP A 177 20.08 -15.87 -3.53
C TRP A 177 19.41 -17.23 -3.24
N LEU A 178 18.77 -17.83 -4.25
CA LEU A 178 18.15 -19.16 -4.18
C LEU A 178 19.18 -20.30 -4.11
#